data_AF-A0A3D0M7U3-F1
#
_entry.id   AF-A0A3D0M7U3-F1
#
_cell.length_a   1.000
_cell.length_b   1.000
_cell.length_c   1.000
_cell.angle_alpha   90.00
_cell.angle_beta   90.00
_cell.angle_gamma   90.00
#
_symmetry.space_group_name_H-M   'P 1'
#
loop_
_entity.id
_entity.type
_entity.pdbx_description
1 polymer ?
#
loop_
_entity_poly.entity_id
_entity_poly.type
_entity_poly.pdbx_seq_one_letter_code
_entity_poly.pdbx_strand_id
1 'polypeptide(L)'
;MIYRVGLDIGSTTVKIAVLDEEDRLVYSEYKRHFANIKETIAGIIGRAYDACLKGQKVRINVTGSGGLSVSKWLSIPFVQEVIASTTTVEKLAPLTDVAIELGGEDA
;
A
#
# COMPACT_ATOMS: atom_id res chain seq x y z
N MET A 1 17.00 2.27 -12.03
CA MET A 1 16.33 1.26 -11.21
C MET A 1 15.01 1.82 -10.69
N ILE A 2 13.92 1.04 -10.62
CA ILE A 2 12.55 1.47 -10.29
C ILE A 2 12.03 0.73 -9.06
N TYR A 3 11.77 1.47 -7.99
CA TYR A 3 11.12 0.99 -6.77
C TYR A 3 9.60 0.93 -6.96
N ARG A 4 8.95 -0.06 -6.34
CA ARG A 4 7.48 -0.23 -6.37
C ARG A 4 6.90 0.12 -5.02
N VAL A 5 5.90 0.99 -5.00
CA VAL A 5 5.21 1.44 -3.78
C VAL A 5 3.75 1.02 -3.85
N GLY A 6 3.30 0.29 -2.84
CA GLY A 6 1.89 0.00 -2.60
C GLY A 6 1.38 0.84 -1.43
N LEU A 7 0.26 1.51 -1.62
CA LEU A 7 -0.53 2.13 -0.55
C LEU A 7 -1.82 1.34 -0.35
N ASP A 8 -2.09 0.93 0.88
CA ASP A 8 -3.37 0.32 1.27
C ASP A 8 -4.07 1.26 2.26
N ILE A 9 -5.19 1.83 1.81
CA ILE A 9 -5.97 2.81 2.55
C ILE A 9 -7.27 2.15 3.02
N GLY A 10 -7.23 1.59 4.22
CA GLY A 10 -8.40 1.02 4.88
C GLY A 10 -9.29 2.07 5.55
N SER A 11 -10.38 1.60 6.17
CA SER A 11 -11.34 2.45 6.91
C SER A 11 -10.77 3.05 8.19
N THR A 12 -9.74 2.41 8.76
CA THR A 12 -9.11 2.82 10.02
C THR A 12 -7.60 3.06 9.90
N THR A 13 -6.95 2.50 8.88
CA THR A 13 -5.49 2.41 8.76
C THR A 13 -4.99 2.76 7.37
N VAL A 14 -3.78 3.30 7.31
CA VAL A 14 -2.98 3.48 6.10
C VAL A 14 -1.75 2.59 6.23
N LYS A 15 -1.46 1.82 5.19
CA LYS A 15 -0.23 1.04 5.07
C LYS A 15 0.55 1.49 3.84
N ILE A 16 1.87 1.46 3.93
CA ILE A 16 2.78 1.56 2.79
C ILE A 16 3.69 0.35 2.75
N ALA A 17 3.96 -0.15 1.56
CA ALA A 17 4.99 -1.15 1.30
C ALA A 17 5.85 -0.68 0.13
N VAL A 18 7.17 -0.77 0.28
CA VAL A 18 8.14 -0.42 -0.76
C VAL A 18 8.96 -1.65 -1.08
N LEU A 19 8.93 -2.05 -2.35
CA LEU A 19 9.75 -3.12 -2.89
C LEU A 19 10.86 -2.52 -3.77
N ASP A 20 12.06 -3.08 -3.67
CA ASP A 20 13.14 -2.83 -4.63
C ASP A 20 12.91 -3.60 -5.95
N GLU A 21 13.93 -3.69 -6.81
CA GLU A 21 13.82 -4.37 -8.11
C GLU A 21 13.73 -5.90 -7.98
N GLU A 22 14.36 -6.45 -6.94
CA GLU A 22 14.36 -7.88 -6.64
C GLU A 22 13.12 -8.34 -5.86
N ASP A 23 12.07 -7.51 -5.82
CA ASP A 23 10.83 -7.75 -5.06
C ASP A 23 11.06 -7.89 -3.54
N ARG A 24 12.17 -7.36 -3.01
CA ARG A 24 12.44 -7.37 -1.57
C ARG A 24 11.76 -6.20 -0.90
N LEU A 25 11.10 -6.46 0.23
CA LEU A 25 10.53 -5.43 1.07
C LEU A 25 11.64 -4.63 1.76
N VAL A 26 11.85 -3.39 1.30
CA VAL A 26 12.90 -2.49 1.82
C VAL A 26 12.36 -1.45 2.80
N TYR A 27 11.05 -1.19 2.77
CA TYR A 27 10.38 -0.32 3.73
C TYR A 27 8.90 -0.69 3.83
N SER A 28 8.36 -0.62 5.04
CA SER A 28 6.92 -0.70 5.27
C SER A 28 6.52 0.09 6.50
N GLU A 29 5.33 0.66 6.47
CA GLU A 29 4.74 1.30 7.65
C GLU A 29 3.24 0.98 7.72
N TYR A 30 2.74 0.83 8.95
CA TYR A 30 1.33 0.69 9.27
C TYR A 30 0.95 1.77 10.27
N LYS A 31 -0.11 2.54 9.98
CA LYS A 31 -0.54 3.65 10.84
C LYS A 31 -2.06 3.80 10.85
N ARG A 32 -2.66 3.98 12.03
CA ARG A 32 -4.05 4.41 12.13
C ARG A 32 -4.17 5.87 11.71
N HIS A 33 -5.13 6.20 10.84
CA HIS A 33 -5.28 7.57 10.36
C HIS A 33 -6.16 8.45 11.25
N PHE A 34 -6.94 7.88 12.19
CA PHE A 34 -7.79 8.62 13.15
C PHE A 34 -8.59 9.76 12.50
N ALA A 35 -9.36 9.43 11.45
CA ALA A 35 -10.10 10.39 10.61
C ALA A 35 -9.25 11.47 9.87
N ASN A 36 -7.93 11.47 10.01
CA ASN A 36 -7.00 12.39 9.35
C ASN A 36 -6.15 11.68 8.28
N ILE A 37 -6.84 11.22 7.22
CA ILE A 37 -6.24 10.40 6.15
C ILE A 37 -5.13 11.15 5.40
N LYS A 38 -5.36 12.42 5.02
CA LYS A 38 -4.42 13.18 4.19
C LYS A 38 -3.08 13.41 4.88
N GLU A 39 -3.10 13.87 6.13
CA GLU A 39 -1.88 14.11 6.90
C GLU A 39 -1.14 12.81 7.19
N THR A 40 -1.89 11.74 7.50
CA THR A 40 -1.30 10.41 7.71
C THR A 40 -0.57 9.90 6.46
N ILE A 41 -1.20 10.01 5.28
CA ILE A 41 -0.59 9.62 4.00
C ILE A 41 0.66 10.45 3.72
N ALA A 42 0.56 11.79 3.85
CA ALA A 42 1.70 12.67 3.61
C ALA A 42 2.88 12.34 4.52
N GLY A 43 2.62 12.08 5.81
CA GLY A 43 3.64 11.70 6.77
C GLY A 43 4.32 10.36 6.45
N ILE A 44 3.54 9.34 6.08
CA ILE A 44 4.07 8.02 5.73
C ILE A 44 4.88 8.07 4.44
N ILE A 45 4.39 8.76 3.41
CA ILE A 45 5.13 8.93 2.14
C ILE A 45 6.42 9.70 2.39
N GLY A 46 6.40 10.75 3.22
CA GLY A 46 7.59 11.52 3.59
C GLY A 46 8.65 10.65 4.28
N ARG A 47 8.24 9.82 5.26
CA ARG A 47 9.17 8.90 5.92
C ARG A 47 9.72 7.83 4.98
N ALA A 48 8.90 7.27 4.08
CA ALA A 48 9.38 6.35 3.06
C ALA A 48 10.37 7.01 2.09
N TYR A 49 10.11 8.28 1.73
CA TYR A 49 10.99 9.07 0.89
C TYR A 49 12.37 9.26 1.51
N ASP A 50 12.41 9.70 2.76
CA ASP A 50 13.66 9.91 3.48
C ASP A 50 14.41 8.60 3.76
N ALA A 51 13.68 7.51 4.00
CA ALA A 51 14.27 6.22 4.31
C ALA A 51 14.88 5.52 3.08
N CYS A 52 14.21 5.53 1.92
CA CYS A 52 14.64 4.68 0.79
C CYS A 52 14.29 5.18 -0.62
N LEU A 53 13.41 6.16 -0.82
CA LEU A 53 13.00 6.58 -2.18
C LEU A 53 13.75 7.80 -2.72
N LYS A 54 14.53 8.50 -1.89
CA LYS A 54 15.27 9.70 -2.31
C LYS A 54 16.24 9.38 -3.46
N GLY A 55 16.06 10.07 -4.59
CA GLY A 55 16.85 9.88 -5.80
C GLY A 55 16.49 8.63 -6.63
N GLN A 56 15.47 7.87 -6.23
CA GLN A 56 15.02 6.67 -6.94
C GLN A 56 13.88 7.00 -7.91
N LYS A 57 13.77 6.22 -8.99
CA LYS A 57 12.53 6.21 -9.79
C LYS A 57 11.52 5.32 -9.08
N VAL A 58 10.25 5.74 -9.08
CA VAL A 58 9.20 5.06 -8.32
C VAL A 58 7.98 4.81 -9.22
N ARG A 59 7.38 3.64 -9.08
CA ARG A 59 5.99 3.37 -9.48
C ARG A 59 5.15 3.19 -8.24
N ILE A 60 3.99 3.82 -8.20
CA ILE A 60 3.09 3.80 -7.05
C ILE A 60 1.68 3.41 -7.48
N ASN A 61 1.05 2.54 -6.68
CA ASN A 61 -0.33 2.14 -6.83
C ASN A 61 -1.02 2.22 -5.47
N VAL A 62 -2.33 2.44 -5.47
CA VAL A 62 -3.14 2.51 -4.25
C VAL A 62 -4.31 1.53 -4.29
N THR A 63 -4.66 0.96 -3.15
CA THR A 63 -5.79 0.07 -2.94
C THR A 63 -6.51 0.42 -1.62
N GLY A 64 -7.45 -0.42 -1.20
CA GLY A 64 -8.23 -0.25 0.02
C GLY A 64 -9.49 0.58 -0.17
N SER A 65 -10.37 0.54 0.84
CA SER A 65 -11.67 1.21 0.84
C SER A 65 -11.59 2.74 0.66
N GLY A 66 -10.54 3.39 1.16
CA GLY A 66 -10.24 4.80 0.93
C GLY A 66 -9.38 5.07 -0.32
N GLY A 67 -8.92 4.03 -1.02
CA GLY A 67 -7.93 4.12 -2.08
C GLY A 67 -8.39 4.89 -3.32
N LEU A 68 -9.68 4.81 -3.67
CA LEU A 68 -10.21 5.53 -4.84
C LEU A 68 -10.17 7.06 -4.65
N SER A 69 -10.41 7.53 -3.42
CA SER A 69 -10.30 8.96 -3.08
C SER A 69 -8.84 9.43 -3.20
N VAL A 70 -7.92 8.64 -2.66
CA VAL A 70 -6.48 8.94 -2.72
C VAL A 70 -5.93 8.89 -4.14
N SER A 71 -6.37 7.92 -4.94
CA SER A 71 -6.07 7.81 -6.36
C SER A 71 -6.42 9.10 -7.11
N LYS A 72 -7.61 9.66 -6.87
CA LYS A 72 -8.05 10.93 -7.47
C LYS A 72 -7.23 12.12 -6.96
N TRP A 73 -6.95 12.18 -5.66
CA TRP A 73 -6.19 13.31 -5.07
C TRP A 73 -4.76 13.38 -5.57
N LEU A 74 -4.10 12.24 -5.73
CA LEU A 74 -2.69 12.16 -6.09
C LEU A 74 -2.47 11.83 -7.58
N SER A 75 -3.54 11.60 -8.35
CA SER A 75 -3.47 11.13 -9.74
C SER A 75 -2.62 9.88 -9.91
N ILE A 76 -2.78 8.92 -8.99
CA ILE A 76 -2.08 7.62 -9.01
C ILE A 76 -3.05 6.47 -9.30
N PRO A 77 -2.60 5.39 -9.96
CA PRO A 77 -3.48 4.27 -10.30
C PRO A 77 -4.08 3.58 -9.07
N PHE A 78 -5.40 3.33 -9.12
CA PHE A 78 -6.09 2.48 -8.17
C PHE A 78 -6.07 1.02 -8.63
N VAL A 79 -5.84 0.10 -7.71
CA VAL A 79 -5.96 -1.35 -7.88
C VAL A 79 -6.98 -1.86 -6.88
N GLN A 80 -7.89 -2.73 -7.31
CA GLN A 80 -8.86 -3.33 -6.39
C GLN A 80 -8.15 -4.26 -5.40
N GLU A 81 -8.53 -4.19 -4.12
CA GLU A 81 -7.95 -4.92 -2.98
C GLU A 81 -7.95 -6.42 -3.21
N VAL A 82 -9.10 -6.98 -3.60
CA VAL A 82 -9.22 -8.42 -3.92
C VAL A 82 -8.21 -8.82 -5.01
N ILE A 83 -8.03 -8.01 -6.06
CA ILE A 83 -7.07 -8.31 -7.13
C ILE A 83 -5.63 -8.22 -6.61
N ALA A 84 -5.31 -7.21 -5.80
CA ALA A 84 -3.99 -7.06 -5.20
C ALA A 84 -3.65 -8.23 -4.26
N SER A 85 -4.59 -8.62 -3.40
CA SER A 85 -4.45 -9.73 -2.45
C SER A 85 -4.30 -11.07 -3.19
N THR A 86 -5.18 -11.37 -4.16
CA THR A 86 -5.09 -12.60 -4.95
C THR A 86 -3.77 -12.69 -5.72
N THR A 87 -3.36 -11.60 -6.39
CA THR A 87 -2.07 -11.56 -7.11
C THR A 87 -0.88 -11.84 -6.17
N THR A 88 -0.94 -11.32 -4.95
CA THR A 88 0.11 -11.51 -3.94
C THR A 88 0.15 -12.96 -3.45
N VAL A 89 -1.01 -13.56 -3.16
CA VAL A 89 -1.13 -14.96 -2.75
C VAL A 89 -0.64 -15.90 -3.85
N GLU A 90 -1.09 -15.72 -5.09
CA GLU A 90 -0.65 -16.53 -6.23
C GLU A 90 0.87 -16.48 -6.45
N LYS A 91 1.49 -15.31 -6.20
CA LYS A 91 2.94 -15.13 -6.37
C LYS A 91 3.76 -15.72 -5.22
N LEU A 92 3.33 -15.49 -3.98
CA LEU A 92 4.14 -15.81 -2.78
C LEU A 92 3.78 -17.16 -2.15
N ALA A 93 2.55 -17.63 -2.35
CA ALA A 93 2.01 -18.87 -1.84
C ALA A 93 1.18 -19.59 -2.93
N PRO A 94 1.80 -20.04 -4.04
CA PRO A 94 1.11 -20.56 -5.21
C PRO A 94 0.30 -21.84 -4.96
N LEU A 95 0.49 -22.50 -3.81
CA LEU A 95 -0.25 -23.70 -3.40
C LEU A 95 -1.46 -23.37 -2.48
N THR A 96 -1.80 -22.09 -2.32
CA THR A 96 -2.95 -21.68 -1.50
C THR A 96 -4.27 -21.97 -2.23
N ASP A 97 -5.07 -22.88 -1.69
CA ASP A 97 -6.44 -23.15 -2.17
C ASP A 97 -7.45 -22.12 -1.64
N VAL A 98 -7.27 -21.66 -0.41
CA VAL A 98 -8.17 -20.70 0.26
C VAL A 98 -7.35 -19.65 0.99
N ALA A 99 -7.64 -18.37 0.69
CA ALA A 99 -7.14 -17.22 1.44
C ALA A 99 -8.32 -16.55 2.15
N ILE A 100 -8.15 -16.26 3.45
CA ILE A 100 -9.16 -15.57 4.26
C ILE A 100 -8.55 -14.24 4.71
N GLU A 101 -9.08 -13.14 4.19
CA GLU A 101 -8.77 -11.80 4.66
C GLU A 101 -9.81 -11.37 5.70
N LEU A 102 -9.35 -11.10 6.92
CA LEU A 102 -10.18 -10.56 7.99
C LEU A 102 -9.83 -9.09 8.18
N GLY A 103 -10.76 -8.21 7.79
CA GLY A 103 -10.64 -6.77 7.95
C GLY A 103 -10.77 -6.33 9.40
N GLY A 104 -10.75 -5.00 9.60
CA GLY A 104 -11.15 -4.42 10.89
C GLY A 104 -12.66 -4.56 11.06
N GLU A 105 -13.09 -5.27 12.09
CA GLU A 105 -14.46 -5.18 12.59
C GLU A 105 -14.63 -3.77 13.17
N ASP A 106 -15.54 -2.97 12.61
CA ASP A 106 -15.96 -1.72 13.25
C ASP A 106 -16.50 -2.10 14.63
N ALA A 107 -15.87 -1.61 15.69
CA ALA A 107 -16.39 -1.68 17.05
C ALA A 107 -17.55 -0.70 17.24
#